data_AF-I4B8G1-F1
#
_entry.id   AF-I4B8G1-F1
#
_cell.length_a   1.000
_cell.length_b   1.000
_cell.length_c   1.000
_cell.angle_alpha   90.00
_cell.angle_beta   90.00
_cell.angle_gamma   90.00
#
_symmetry.space_group_name_H-M   'P 1'
#
loop_
_entity.id
_entity.type
_entity.pdbx_description
1 polymer ?
#
loop_
_entity_poly.entity_id
_entity_poly.type
_entity_poly.pdbx_seq_one_letter_code
_entity_poly.pdbx_strand_id
1 'polypeptide(L)'
;MATRYFASLGANRADSGFRALVYDSLCGQTCKNLLNPHFFWFQSPTAGSGTKRLYDGRSQSLCNVAQTTDTICMWASRVLYIGALPDLEMHRQAAALLCVGLERPFGVRLETGQAVLTRSALVGPQIMHAVETFGGRCAYLLFDPDAADYEYLRSGSGDEAVSGVFVDFAEEKSWIQILHAIGAAEGIAATQSLLTGLELATSSGAKPVIDARIKAVIELLVNDTGESVPIERLAQQVDISASRLAHLFKEQVGIPIRMFRTWIRLKTAAQYLSEGMLLTEAALRAGFYDSAHFANTFRDTFGLPPSAVFGQQRALKWFIASATAAALA
;
A
#
# COMPACT_ATOMS: atom_id res chain seq x y z
N MET A 1 -20.10 15.95 -13.27
CA MET A 1 -20.27 14.56 -13.73
C MET A 1 -20.25 14.54 -15.24
N ALA A 2 -19.17 14.08 -15.86
CA ALA A 2 -19.16 13.71 -17.27
C ALA A 2 -18.46 12.36 -17.37
N THR A 3 -19.24 11.29 -17.26
CA THR A 3 -18.79 9.93 -17.56
C THR A 3 -18.57 9.88 -19.07
N ARG A 4 -17.31 9.91 -19.53
CA ARG A 4 -17.00 9.72 -20.95
C ARG A 4 -17.24 8.24 -21.29
N TYR A 5 -18.35 7.96 -21.97
CA TYR A 5 -18.63 6.67 -22.59
C TYR A 5 -17.79 6.55 -23.87
N PHE A 6 -17.01 5.49 -23.99
CA PHE A 6 -16.42 5.07 -25.27
C PHE A 6 -17.12 3.80 -25.72
N ALA A 7 -17.87 3.88 -26.81
CA ALA A 7 -18.41 2.73 -27.52
C ALA A 7 -17.29 2.01 -28.26
N SER A 8 -17.29 0.68 -28.22
CA SER A 8 -16.39 -0.14 -29.03
C SER A 8 -16.65 0.11 -30.52
N LEU A 9 -15.61 0.43 -31.28
CA LEU A 9 -15.64 0.37 -32.74
C LEU A 9 -14.66 -0.71 -33.19
N GLY A 10 -15.19 -1.65 -33.96
CA GLY A 10 -14.59 -2.93 -34.32
C GLY A 10 -13.18 -2.83 -34.89
N ALA A 11 -12.34 -3.79 -34.46
CA ALA A 11 -11.03 -4.01 -35.03
C ALA A 11 -11.16 -4.54 -36.46
N ASN A 12 -10.67 -3.78 -37.45
CA ASN A 12 -10.37 -4.34 -38.76
C ASN A 12 -8.86 -4.65 -38.84
N ARG A 13 -8.56 -5.92 -39.13
CA ARG A 13 -7.21 -6.43 -39.40
C ARG A 13 -6.70 -5.84 -40.72
N ALA A 14 -5.69 -4.99 -40.66
CA ALA A 14 -4.56 -4.92 -41.59
C ALA A 14 -3.63 -3.79 -41.15
N ASP A 15 -2.33 -4.08 -41.17
CA ASP A 15 -1.20 -3.17 -41.04
C ASP A 15 -0.82 -2.59 -39.66
N SER A 16 0.49 -2.65 -39.44
CA SER A 16 1.29 -2.19 -38.31
C SER A 16 1.02 -0.72 -37.96
N GLY A 17 0.42 -0.51 -36.79
CA GLY A 17 0.29 0.80 -36.14
C GLY A 17 -1.12 1.02 -35.60
N PHE A 18 -1.33 0.78 -34.30
CA PHE A 18 -2.60 1.09 -33.61
C PHE A 18 -2.90 2.59 -33.72
N ARG A 19 -3.76 2.99 -34.67
CA ARG A 19 -4.38 4.31 -34.73
C ARG A 19 -5.78 4.24 -34.15
N ALA A 20 -5.93 4.58 -32.86
CA ALA A 20 -7.24 4.85 -32.29
C ALA A 20 -7.65 6.29 -32.62
N LEU A 21 -8.85 6.48 -33.15
CA LEU A 21 -9.48 7.80 -33.31
C LEU A 21 -10.19 8.14 -31.99
N VAL A 22 -9.76 9.21 -31.33
CA VAL A 22 -10.43 9.74 -30.12
C VAL A 22 -11.41 10.83 -30.56
N TYR A 23 -12.67 10.73 -30.12
CA TYR A 23 -13.69 11.74 -30.34
C TYR A 23 -13.90 12.52 -29.04
N ASP A 24 -13.64 13.83 -29.07
CA ASP A 24 -13.91 14.70 -27.92
C ASP A 24 -15.30 15.35 -28.08
N SER A 25 -16.26 14.92 -27.25
CA SER A 25 -17.63 15.42 -27.26
C SER A 25 -17.80 16.86 -26.76
N LEU A 26 -16.76 17.48 -26.18
CA LEU A 26 -16.78 18.90 -25.79
C LEU A 26 -16.31 19.83 -26.92
N CYS A 27 -15.51 19.34 -27.87
CA CYS A 27 -14.91 20.15 -28.93
C CYS A 27 -15.49 19.86 -30.33
N GLY A 28 -16.15 18.72 -30.54
CA GLY A 28 -16.76 18.36 -31.82
C GLY A 28 -15.74 18.09 -32.95
N GLN A 29 -14.47 17.89 -32.62
CA GLN A 29 -13.40 17.63 -33.59
C GLN A 29 -12.79 16.24 -33.42
N THR A 30 -12.49 15.60 -34.56
CA THR A 30 -11.80 14.32 -34.65
C THR A 30 -10.29 14.56 -34.55
N CYS A 31 -9.68 14.26 -33.39
CA CYS A 31 -8.23 14.37 -33.24
C CYS A 31 -7.54 13.16 -33.88
N LYS A 32 -7.00 13.35 -35.09
CA LYS A 32 -6.13 12.38 -35.77
C LYS A 32 -4.70 12.56 -35.27
N ASN A 33 -4.12 11.48 -34.73
CA ASN A 33 -2.74 11.31 -34.24
C ASN A 33 -2.50 11.66 -32.77
N LEU A 34 -2.63 10.64 -31.90
CA LEU A 34 -1.96 10.61 -30.61
C LEU A 34 -1.19 9.29 -30.48
N LEU A 35 0.01 9.25 -31.07
CA LEU A 35 1.10 8.40 -30.59
C LEU A 35 1.72 9.14 -29.40
N ASN A 36 1.04 9.13 -28.24
CA ASN A 36 1.46 9.87 -27.06
C ASN A 36 1.83 8.87 -25.95
N PRO A 37 3.05 8.87 -25.39
CA PRO A 37 3.50 7.91 -24.37
C PRO A 37 2.78 8.01 -23.01
N HIS A 38 1.75 8.83 -22.90
CA HIS A 38 0.99 9.09 -21.67
C HIS A 38 -0.39 8.41 -21.61
N PHE A 39 -0.70 7.53 -22.57
CA PHE A 39 -1.94 6.76 -22.57
C PHE A 39 -1.69 5.32 -22.16
N PHE A 40 -2.27 4.93 -21.02
CA PHE A 40 -2.23 3.56 -20.53
C PHE A 40 -3.56 2.86 -20.81
N TRP A 41 -3.47 1.60 -21.21
CA TRP A 41 -4.63 0.75 -21.45
C TRP A 41 -4.90 -0.10 -20.21
N PHE A 42 -6.02 0.15 -19.52
CA PHE A 42 -6.44 -0.66 -18.37
C PHE A 42 -7.52 -1.67 -18.75
N GLN A 43 -7.42 -2.89 -18.23
CA GLN A 43 -8.53 -3.86 -18.28
C GLN A 43 -9.52 -3.53 -17.16
N SER A 44 -10.82 -3.49 -17.51
CA SER A 44 -11.93 -3.35 -16.56
C SER A 44 -12.44 -4.76 -16.23
N PRO A 45 -12.42 -5.22 -14.98
CA PRO A 45 -12.97 -6.54 -14.60
C PRO A 45 -14.50 -6.60 -14.76
N THR A 46 -15.18 -5.48 -14.50
CA THR A 46 -16.65 -5.39 -14.42
C THR A 46 -17.36 -5.10 -15.75
N ALA A 47 -16.65 -5.05 -16.87
CA ALA A 47 -17.25 -4.84 -18.18
C ALA A 47 -16.95 -6.06 -19.06
N GLY A 48 -18.01 -6.71 -19.57
CA GLY A 48 -17.92 -7.87 -20.45
C GLY A 48 -16.77 -7.76 -21.46
N SER A 49 -16.07 -8.87 -21.64
CA SER A 49 -14.85 -9.08 -22.44
C SER A 49 -14.51 -7.96 -23.43
N GLY A 50 -13.41 -7.23 -23.18
CA GLY A 50 -12.74 -6.42 -24.20
C GLY A 50 -12.80 -4.89 -24.01
N THR A 51 -13.40 -4.38 -22.94
CA THR A 51 -13.49 -2.93 -22.73
C THR A 51 -12.21 -2.39 -22.10
N LYS A 52 -11.34 -1.77 -22.90
CA LYS A 52 -10.17 -1.03 -22.38
C LYS A 52 -10.54 0.44 -22.16
N ARG A 53 -10.22 1.00 -20.99
CA ARG A 53 -10.43 2.44 -20.72
C ARG A 53 -9.12 3.21 -20.92
N LEU A 54 -9.21 4.33 -21.63
CA LEU A 54 -8.12 5.27 -21.85
C LEU A 54 -8.23 6.38 -20.79
N TYR A 55 -7.21 6.57 -19.96
CA TYR A 55 -7.15 7.66 -18.98
C TYR A 55 -6.26 8.79 -19.51
N ASP A 56 -6.77 10.02 -19.49
CA ASP A 56 -5.99 11.23 -19.76
C ASP A 56 -5.47 11.80 -18.43
N GLY A 57 -4.17 11.66 -18.21
CA GLY A 57 -3.48 12.21 -17.04
C GLY A 57 -3.45 13.75 -16.97
N ARG A 58 -3.94 14.47 -18.00
CA ARG A 58 -3.97 15.94 -18.04
C ARG A 58 -5.30 16.58 -17.64
N SER A 59 -6.33 15.83 -17.26
CA SER A 59 -7.51 16.44 -16.63
C SER A 59 -7.20 16.85 -15.20
N GLN A 60 -6.29 17.83 -15.04
CA GLN A 60 -6.25 18.73 -13.90
C GLN A 60 -7.46 19.66 -13.98
N SER A 61 -8.67 19.09 -13.88
CA SER A 61 -9.75 19.89 -13.32
C SER A 61 -9.39 20.05 -11.85
N LEU A 62 -8.97 21.27 -11.51
CA LEU A 62 -8.81 21.76 -10.15
C LEU A 62 -10.18 21.72 -9.46
N CYS A 63 -10.65 20.50 -9.16
CA CYS A 63 -11.61 20.31 -8.09
C CYS A 63 -10.89 20.83 -6.85
N ASN A 64 -11.45 21.87 -6.25
CA ASN A 64 -10.96 22.50 -5.03
C ASN A 64 -11.04 21.47 -3.89
N VAL A 65 -10.13 20.49 -3.88
CA VAL A 65 -9.94 19.57 -2.77
C VAL A 65 -9.35 20.47 -1.70
N ALA A 66 -10.17 20.80 -0.69
CA ALA A 66 -9.71 21.47 0.51
C ALA A 66 -8.35 20.88 0.90
N GLN A 67 -7.34 21.72 1.09
CA GLN A 67 -5.97 21.33 1.41
C GLN A 67 -6.01 20.41 2.65
N THR A 68 -6.06 19.11 2.41
CA THR A 68 -6.14 18.08 3.44
C THR A 68 -4.73 17.57 3.64
N THR A 69 -4.22 17.80 4.85
CA THR A 69 -2.89 17.39 5.27
C THR A 69 -2.72 15.88 5.10
N ASP A 70 -1.59 15.46 4.54
CA ASP A 70 -1.24 14.04 4.45
C ASP A 70 -1.14 13.47 5.88
N THR A 71 -1.69 12.29 6.12
CA THR A 71 -1.84 11.71 7.46
C THR A 71 -1.19 10.33 7.53
N ILE A 72 -0.42 10.08 8.59
CA ILE A 72 0.14 8.77 8.91
C ILE A 72 -0.42 8.30 10.26
N CYS A 73 -1.01 7.10 10.27
CA CYS A 73 -1.47 6.44 11.47
C CYS A 73 -0.73 5.12 11.68
N MET A 74 -0.31 4.82 12.91
CA MET A 74 0.26 3.52 13.31
C MET A 74 -0.49 3.00 14.53
N TRP A 75 -1.12 1.84 14.43
CA TRP A 75 -1.88 1.22 15.52
C TRP A 75 -2.03 -0.28 15.28
N ALA A 76 -2.14 -1.08 16.36
CA ALA A 76 -2.53 -2.50 16.30
C ALA A 76 -1.91 -3.28 15.11
N SER A 77 -0.58 -3.20 14.92
CA SER A 77 0.14 -3.88 13.83
C SER A 77 -0.27 -3.45 12.41
N ARG A 78 -0.66 -2.18 12.25
CA ARG A 78 -1.03 -1.55 10.98
C ARG A 78 -0.35 -0.21 10.81
N VAL A 79 -0.09 0.15 9.55
CA VAL A 79 0.38 1.48 9.15
C VAL A 79 -0.55 1.99 8.06
N LEU A 80 -1.10 3.18 8.24
CA LEU A 80 -1.95 3.84 7.27
C LEU A 80 -1.29 5.13 6.83
N TYR A 81 -1.18 5.33 5.52
CA TYR A 81 -0.92 6.62 4.92
C TYR A 81 -2.18 7.09 4.18
N ILE A 82 -2.62 8.34 4.39
CA ILE A 82 -3.68 8.98 3.61
C ILE A 82 -3.10 10.26 3.01
N GLY A 83 -3.09 10.37 1.69
CA GLY A 83 -2.54 11.56 1.06
C GLY A 83 -2.34 11.48 -0.45
N ALA A 84 -1.74 12.54 -1.00
CA ALA A 84 -1.43 12.63 -2.43
C ALA A 84 0.03 12.29 -2.71
N LEU A 85 0.35 11.02 -2.93
CA LEU A 85 1.70 10.62 -3.35
C LEU A 85 1.88 10.80 -4.88
N PRO A 86 3.13 10.96 -5.37
CA PRO A 86 3.41 10.71 -6.78
C PRO A 86 3.08 9.24 -7.12
N ASP A 87 3.19 8.88 -8.39
CA ASP A 87 3.09 7.47 -8.79
C ASP A 87 4.21 6.65 -8.10
N LEU A 88 3.83 5.50 -7.55
CA LEU A 88 4.77 4.57 -6.91
C LEU A 88 5.34 3.69 -8.02
N GLU A 89 6.66 3.72 -8.16
CA GLU A 89 7.42 2.85 -9.06
C GLU A 89 7.25 1.37 -8.68
N MET A 90 7.73 0.49 -9.54
CA MET A 90 7.66 -0.95 -9.34
C MET A 90 8.36 -1.35 -8.03
N HIS A 91 7.59 -1.84 -7.05
CA HIS A 91 8.06 -2.21 -5.73
C HIS A 91 7.32 -3.43 -5.17
N ARG A 92 7.91 -4.05 -4.15
CA ARG A 92 7.31 -5.18 -3.44
C ARG A 92 7.61 -5.03 -1.96
N GLN A 93 6.67 -5.48 -1.15
CA GLN A 93 6.72 -5.27 0.28
C GLN A 93 6.43 -6.55 1.03
N ALA A 94 6.96 -6.62 2.24
CA ALA A 94 6.78 -7.75 3.13
C ALA A 94 5.35 -7.78 3.70
N ALA A 95 4.79 -6.61 3.97
CA ALA A 95 3.40 -6.39 4.37
C ALA A 95 2.43 -6.53 3.18
N ALA A 96 1.21 -6.97 3.45
CA ALA A 96 0.11 -6.81 2.51
C ALA A 96 -0.36 -5.36 2.47
N LEU A 97 -0.83 -4.89 1.33
CA LEU A 97 -1.30 -3.51 1.12
C LEU A 97 -2.75 -3.51 0.66
N LEU A 98 -3.63 -2.84 1.41
CA LEU A 98 -4.91 -2.36 0.91
C LEU A 98 -4.77 -0.90 0.45
N CYS A 99 -4.90 -0.67 -0.86
CA CYS A 99 -4.92 0.66 -1.46
C CYS A 99 -6.35 1.07 -1.79
N VAL A 100 -6.74 2.29 -1.44
CA VAL A 100 -8.08 2.83 -1.71
C VAL A 100 -7.97 4.24 -2.30
N GLY A 101 -8.53 4.45 -3.50
CA GLY A 101 -8.59 5.76 -4.14
C GLY A 101 -9.75 6.58 -3.60
N LEU A 102 -9.46 7.75 -3.00
CA LEU A 102 -10.44 8.49 -2.21
C LEU A 102 -11.40 9.32 -3.06
N GLU A 103 -10.90 10.06 -4.05
CA GLU A 103 -11.73 10.87 -4.95
C GLU A 103 -11.90 10.25 -6.34
N ARG A 104 -10.91 9.46 -6.79
CA ARG A 104 -10.85 8.87 -8.12
C ARG A 104 -10.22 7.46 -8.10
N PRO A 105 -10.46 6.63 -9.13
CA PRO A 105 -9.73 5.38 -9.32
C PRO A 105 -8.22 5.61 -9.52
N PHE A 106 -7.42 4.61 -9.18
CA PHE A 106 -5.98 4.54 -9.41
C PHE A 106 -5.65 3.28 -10.22
N GLY A 107 -4.47 3.26 -10.84
CA GLY A 107 -3.95 2.11 -11.58
C GLY A 107 -3.07 1.23 -10.68
N VAL A 108 -3.21 -0.09 -10.80
CA VAL A 108 -2.23 -1.06 -10.31
C VAL A 108 -1.64 -1.76 -11.52
N ARG A 109 -0.32 -1.63 -11.69
CA ARG A 109 0.41 -2.26 -12.80
C ARG A 109 1.32 -3.34 -12.26
N LEU A 110 1.23 -4.53 -12.86
CA LEU A 110 2.02 -5.70 -12.50
C LEU A 110 3.24 -5.83 -13.39
N GLU A 111 4.23 -6.60 -12.91
CA GLU A 111 5.43 -6.94 -13.69
C GLU A 111 5.09 -7.69 -15.00
N THR A 112 3.99 -8.45 -15.01
CA THR A 112 3.48 -9.14 -16.20
C THR A 112 3.04 -8.20 -17.32
N GLY A 113 2.99 -6.88 -17.06
CA GLY A 113 2.45 -5.87 -17.96
C GLY A 113 0.93 -5.72 -17.89
N GLN A 114 0.25 -6.56 -17.09
CA GLN A 114 -1.17 -6.37 -16.79
C GLN A 114 -1.36 -5.11 -15.93
N ALA A 115 -2.46 -4.40 -16.18
CA ALA A 115 -2.82 -3.22 -15.43
C ALA A 115 -4.33 -3.19 -15.16
N VAL A 116 -4.68 -2.91 -13.91
CA VAL A 116 -6.06 -2.83 -13.42
C VAL A 116 -6.32 -1.41 -12.95
N LEU A 117 -7.45 -0.84 -13.37
CA LEU A 117 -7.92 0.45 -12.87
C LEU A 117 -9.06 0.19 -11.89
N THR A 118 -8.89 0.58 -10.64
CA THR A 118 -9.87 0.31 -9.57
C THR A 118 -9.87 1.42 -8.53
N ARG A 119 -10.84 1.36 -7.62
CA ARG A 119 -10.98 2.23 -6.45
C ARG A 119 -10.51 1.55 -5.16
N SER A 120 -10.42 0.23 -5.15
CA SER A 120 -9.93 -0.56 -4.02
C SER A 120 -9.11 -1.74 -4.55
N ALA A 121 -7.89 -1.90 -4.05
CA ALA A 121 -7.01 -3.00 -4.41
C ALA A 121 -6.31 -3.56 -3.19
N LEU A 122 -6.42 -4.86 -2.96
CA LEU A 122 -5.60 -5.59 -2.01
C LEU A 122 -4.47 -6.27 -2.77
N VAL A 123 -3.24 -5.84 -2.49
CA VAL A 123 -2.02 -6.42 -3.03
C VAL A 123 -1.42 -7.36 -1.98
N GLY A 124 -1.28 -8.62 -2.36
CA GLY A 124 -0.67 -9.63 -1.50
C GLY A 124 0.81 -9.35 -1.18
N PRO A 125 1.34 -9.93 -0.09
CA PRO A 125 2.76 -9.85 0.24
C PRO A 125 3.63 -10.30 -0.94
N GLN A 126 4.76 -9.63 -1.14
CA GLN A 126 5.76 -9.96 -2.17
C GLN A 126 5.30 -9.83 -3.63
N ILE A 127 4.08 -9.34 -3.89
CA ILE A 127 3.63 -9.07 -5.26
C ILE A 127 4.34 -7.81 -5.78
N MET A 128 5.04 -7.97 -6.90
CA MET A 128 5.73 -6.91 -7.62
C MET A 128 4.72 -6.05 -8.38
N HIS A 129 4.55 -4.80 -7.95
CA HIS A 129 3.53 -3.90 -8.49
C HIS A 129 3.97 -2.43 -8.48
N ALA A 130 3.35 -1.63 -9.34
CA ALA A 130 3.42 -0.16 -9.34
C ALA A 130 2.02 0.40 -9.11
N VAL A 131 1.93 1.61 -8.54
CA VAL A 131 0.66 2.31 -8.29
C VAL A 131 0.65 3.64 -9.02
N GLU A 132 -0.30 3.80 -9.93
CA GLU A 132 -0.49 4.99 -10.74
C GLU A 132 -1.65 5.80 -10.15
N THR A 133 -1.30 6.83 -9.38
CA THR A 133 -2.24 7.66 -8.62
C THR A 133 -3.03 8.62 -9.50
N PHE A 134 -2.46 8.96 -10.68
CA PHE A 134 -2.94 10.03 -11.55
C PHE A 134 -3.13 11.37 -10.80
N GLY A 135 -2.30 11.63 -9.78
CA GLY A 135 -2.39 12.80 -8.91
C GLY A 135 -3.63 12.82 -8.00
N GLY A 136 -4.30 11.69 -7.80
CA GLY A 136 -5.39 11.53 -6.83
C GLY A 136 -4.86 11.25 -5.42
N ARG A 137 -5.68 11.48 -4.39
CA ARG A 137 -5.35 11.02 -3.03
C ARG A 137 -5.75 9.57 -2.88
N CYS A 138 -4.87 8.81 -2.27
CA CYS A 138 -5.10 7.41 -1.93
C CYS A 138 -4.83 7.19 -0.45
N ALA A 139 -5.48 6.17 0.09
CA ALA A 139 -5.13 5.57 1.36
C ALA A 139 -4.34 4.28 1.10
N TYR A 140 -3.26 4.08 1.84
CA TYR A 140 -2.41 2.90 1.78
C TYR A 140 -2.36 2.30 3.18
N LEU A 141 -3.12 1.23 3.38
CA LEU A 141 -3.20 0.50 4.64
C LEU A 141 -2.34 -0.76 4.54
N LEU A 142 -1.28 -0.78 5.34
CA LEU A 142 -0.29 -1.83 5.42
C LEU A 142 -0.57 -2.66 6.65
N PHE A 143 -0.68 -3.97 6.45
CA PHE A 143 -0.88 -4.94 7.53
C PHE A 143 0.45 -5.61 7.84
N ASP A 144 0.76 -5.76 9.13
CA ASP A 144 1.88 -6.60 9.49
C ASP A 144 1.70 -8.02 8.91
N PRO A 145 2.78 -8.70 8.50
CA PRO A 145 2.71 -9.99 7.81
C PRO A 145 1.96 -11.11 8.57
N ASP A 146 1.88 -10.99 9.90
CA ASP A 146 1.16 -11.89 10.80
C ASP A 146 -0.29 -11.46 11.07
N ALA A 147 -0.75 -10.34 10.51
CA ALA A 147 -2.09 -9.82 10.74
C ALA A 147 -3.15 -10.63 9.97
N ALA A 148 -4.24 -10.99 10.66
CA ALA A 148 -5.36 -11.72 10.10
C ALA A 148 -6.14 -10.93 9.03
N ASP A 149 -5.94 -9.61 8.93
CA ASP A 149 -6.62 -8.72 8.00
C ASP A 149 -6.43 -9.11 6.54
N TYR A 150 -5.21 -9.51 6.14
CA TYR A 150 -4.95 -9.91 4.76
C TYR A 150 -5.82 -11.12 4.39
N GLU A 151 -5.84 -12.15 5.23
CA GLU A 151 -6.59 -13.38 4.96
C GLU A 151 -8.11 -13.16 5.01
N TYR A 152 -8.57 -12.32 5.94
CA TYR A 152 -9.97 -11.91 6.02
C TYR A 152 -10.41 -11.21 4.73
N LEU A 153 -9.64 -10.21 4.27
CA LEU A 153 -9.95 -9.50 3.03
C LEU A 153 -9.86 -10.43 1.82
N ARG A 154 -8.78 -11.23 1.72
CA ARG A 154 -8.54 -12.17 0.63
C ARG A 154 -9.69 -13.17 0.48
N SER A 155 -10.17 -13.73 1.59
CA SER A 155 -11.30 -14.69 1.58
C SER A 155 -12.64 -14.03 1.24
N GLY A 156 -12.83 -12.76 1.60
CA GLY A 156 -14.01 -11.98 1.20
C GLY A 156 -14.00 -11.47 -0.25
N SER A 157 -12.85 -11.52 -0.93
CA SER A 157 -12.65 -10.92 -2.27
C SER A 157 -13.18 -11.75 -3.44
N GLY A 158 -13.66 -12.99 -3.20
CA GLY A 158 -13.96 -13.96 -4.26
C GLY A 158 -12.69 -14.55 -4.91
N ASP A 159 -12.87 -15.46 -5.89
CA ASP A 159 -11.78 -16.23 -6.51
C ASP A 159 -11.04 -15.47 -7.65
N GLU A 160 -11.56 -14.34 -8.12
CA GLU A 160 -11.00 -13.60 -9.26
C GLU A 160 -9.86 -12.64 -8.85
N ALA A 161 -8.68 -13.20 -8.57
CA ALA A 161 -7.46 -12.41 -8.38
C ALA A 161 -6.72 -12.20 -9.72
N VAL A 162 -6.32 -10.96 -10.01
CA VAL A 162 -5.37 -10.68 -11.09
C VAL A 162 -3.96 -10.86 -10.54
N SER A 163 -3.42 -12.07 -10.66
CA SER A 163 -2.05 -12.41 -10.24
C SER A 163 -1.72 -12.00 -8.79
N GLY A 164 -2.65 -12.25 -7.86
CA GLY A 164 -2.46 -11.93 -6.44
C GLY A 164 -2.88 -10.51 -6.03
N VAL A 165 -3.51 -9.77 -6.94
CA VAL A 165 -4.20 -8.50 -6.66
C VAL A 165 -5.71 -8.73 -6.73
N PHE A 166 -6.39 -8.38 -5.64
CA PHE A 166 -7.84 -8.43 -5.51
C PHE A 166 -8.39 -7.01 -5.60
N VAL A 167 -9.51 -6.82 -6.28
CA VAL A 167 -10.03 -5.47 -6.61
C VAL A 167 -11.54 -5.38 -6.44
N ASP A 168 -12.06 -4.15 -6.46
CA ASP A 168 -13.49 -3.84 -6.50
C ASP A 168 -14.28 -4.42 -5.30
N PHE A 169 -13.77 -4.20 -4.10
CA PHE A 169 -14.36 -4.67 -2.83
C PHE A 169 -15.76 -4.08 -2.58
N ALA A 170 -16.66 -4.88 -2.01
CA ALA A 170 -18.03 -4.45 -1.70
C ALA A 170 -18.07 -3.33 -0.63
N GLU A 171 -17.11 -3.35 0.30
CA GLU A 171 -16.96 -2.41 1.42
C GLU A 171 -16.36 -1.06 1.01
N GLU A 172 -15.92 -0.91 -0.25
CA GLU A 172 -15.18 0.25 -0.76
C GLU A 172 -15.80 1.60 -0.36
N LYS A 173 -17.12 1.75 -0.49
CA LYS A 173 -17.82 3.00 -0.14
C LYS A 173 -17.69 3.32 1.36
N SER A 174 -17.77 2.31 2.21
CA SER A 174 -17.62 2.45 3.67
C SER A 174 -16.18 2.84 4.01
N TRP A 175 -15.19 2.18 3.38
CA TRP A 175 -13.78 2.52 3.56
C TRP A 175 -13.46 3.94 3.13
N ILE A 176 -13.95 4.37 1.97
CA ILE A 176 -13.75 5.75 1.51
C ILE A 176 -14.30 6.75 2.54
N GLN A 177 -15.48 6.50 3.12
CA GLN A 177 -16.07 7.37 4.14
C GLN A 177 -15.22 7.44 5.41
N ILE A 178 -14.80 6.30 5.97
CA ILE A 178 -14.00 6.29 7.20
C ILE A 178 -12.59 6.87 6.98
N LEU A 179 -11.98 6.63 5.82
CA LEU A 179 -10.67 7.19 5.46
C LEU A 179 -10.72 8.71 5.28
N HIS A 180 -11.79 9.24 4.68
CA HIS A 180 -12.02 10.70 4.66
C HIS A 180 -12.17 11.25 6.07
N ALA A 181 -12.94 10.57 6.93
CA ALA A 181 -13.11 11.00 8.33
C ALA A 181 -11.78 10.99 9.10
N ILE A 182 -10.94 9.96 8.93
CA ILE A 182 -9.62 9.87 9.59
C ILE A 182 -8.71 11.02 9.12
N GLY A 183 -8.65 11.27 7.81
CA GLY A 183 -7.86 12.36 7.24
C GLY A 183 -8.32 13.75 7.68
N ALA A 184 -9.61 13.91 7.99
CA ALA A 184 -10.19 15.16 8.46
C ALA A 184 -10.27 15.29 10.00
N ALA A 185 -10.03 14.21 10.75
CA ALA A 185 -10.17 14.21 12.19
C ALA A 185 -9.21 15.21 12.84
N GLU A 186 -9.58 15.78 13.98
CA GLU A 186 -8.67 16.58 14.82
C GLU A 186 -8.57 15.93 16.20
N GLY A 187 -7.34 15.82 16.71
CA GLY A 187 -7.07 15.20 18.01
C GLY A 187 -6.96 13.66 17.98
N ILE A 188 -6.30 13.13 19.02
CA ILE A 188 -5.94 11.72 19.15
C ILE A 188 -7.19 10.84 19.37
N ALA A 189 -8.10 11.24 20.26
CA ALA A 189 -9.27 10.43 20.62
C ALA A 189 -10.23 10.20 19.43
N ALA A 190 -10.49 11.24 18.62
CA ALA A 190 -11.34 11.13 17.43
C ALA A 190 -10.71 10.22 16.38
N THR A 191 -9.42 10.38 16.10
CA THR A 191 -8.69 9.48 15.20
C THR A 191 -8.74 8.03 15.71
N GLN A 192 -8.48 7.79 16.99
CA GLN A 192 -8.48 6.45 17.57
C GLN A 192 -9.84 5.74 17.41
N SER A 193 -10.96 6.44 17.67
CA SER A 193 -12.30 5.88 17.51
C SER A 193 -12.66 5.55 16.06
N LEU A 194 -12.05 6.21 15.08
CA LEU A 194 -12.26 5.91 13.67
C LEU A 194 -11.38 4.73 13.22
N LEU A 195 -10.14 4.64 13.74
CA LEU A 195 -9.22 3.56 13.39
C LEU A 195 -9.71 2.17 13.81
N THR A 196 -10.52 2.07 14.87
CA THR A 196 -11.17 0.80 15.25
C THR A 196 -12.10 0.25 14.16
N GLY A 197 -12.66 1.12 13.31
CA GLY A 197 -13.47 0.70 12.16
C GLY A 197 -12.65 0.12 10.99
N LEU A 198 -11.32 0.18 11.07
CA LEU A 198 -10.38 -0.43 10.13
C LEU A 198 -9.66 -1.65 10.72
N GLU A 199 -10.11 -2.17 11.86
CA GLU A 199 -9.67 -3.47 12.39
C GLU A 199 -10.52 -4.60 11.80
N LEU A 200 -10.25 -4.92 10.54
CA LEU A 200 -11.17 -5.68 9.68
C LEU A 200 -11.34 -7.13 10.14
N ALA A 201 -10.25 -7.78 10.54
CA ALA A 201 -10.26 -9.18 10.96
C ALA A 201 -10.59 -9.43 12.44
N THR A 202 -10.48 -8.43 13.32
CA THR A 202 -10.78 -8.60 14.76
C THR A 202 -12.26 -8.90 14.99
N SER A 203 -13.12 -8.59 14.01
CA SER A 203 -14.54 -8.90 14.00
C SER A 203 -14.88 -10.36 13.67
N SER A 204 -13.93 -11.17 13.17
CA SER A 204 -14.17 -12.53 12.63
C SER A 204 -13.65 -13.70 13.50
N GLY A 205 -13.08 -13.42 14.67
CA GLY A 205 -13.11 -14.38 15.80
C GLY A 205 -12.05 -15.47 15.92
N ALA A 206 -10.94 -15.49 15.16
CA ALA A 206 -9.81 -16.35 15.50
C ALA A 206 -8.46 -15.73 15.07
N LYS A 207 -7.65 -15.30 16.05
CA LYS A 207 -6.22 -15.06 15.80
C LYS A 207 -5.56 -16.44 15.55
N PRO A 208 -4.76 -16.60 14.48
CA PRO A 208 -3.98 -17.82 14.31
C PRO A 208 -3.09 -18.03 15.55
N VAL A 209 -3.05 -19.25 16.07
CA VAL A 209 -2.21 -19.60 17.22
C VAL A 209 -0.76 -19.62 16.76
N ILE A 210 -0.01 -18.57 17.08
CA ILE A 210 1.43 -18.48 16.81
C ILE A 210 2.19 -19.30 17.85
N ASP A 211 3.20 -20.06 17.42
CA ASP A 211 4.11 -20.79 18.29
C ASP A 211 4.80 -19.82 19.24
N ALA A 212 4.82 -20.14 20.54
CA ALA A 212 5.38 -19.28 21.57
C ALA A 212 6.84 -18.88 21.29
N ARG A 213 7.62 -19.73 20.62
CA ARG A 213 8.99 -19.43 20.20
C ARG A 213 9.03 -18.37 19.10
N ILE A 214 8.12 -18.44 18.13
CA ILE A 214 8.01 -17.44 17.08
C ILE A 214 7.57 -16.10 17.67
N LYS A 215 6.61 -16.12 18.59
CA LYS A 215 6.20 -14.93 19.34
C LYS A 215 7.38 -14.29 20.10
N ALA A 216 8.16 -15.09 20.83
CA ALA A 216 9.36 -14.60 21.51
C ALA A 216 10.39 -13.98 20.54
N VAL A 217 10.62 -14.60 19.38
CA VAL A 217 11.51 -14.03 18.35
C VAL A 217 10.95 -12.73 17.78
N ILE A 218 9.64 -12.61 17.56
CA ILE A 218 9.01 -11.35 17.12
C ILE A 218 9.24 -10.26 18.18
N GLU A 219 8.99 -10.55 19.46
CA GLU A 219 9.20 -9.60 20.56
C GLU A 219 10.67 -9.12 20.62
N LEU A 220 11.62 -10.03 20.47
CA LEU A 220 13.05 -9.69 20.41
C LEU A 220 13.37 -8.77 19.22
N LEU A 221 12.83 -9.06 18.04
CA LEU A 221 13.05 -8.25 16.83
C LEU A 221 12.40 -6.86 16.92
N VAL A 222 11.28 -6.73 17.63
CA VAL A 222 10.58 -5.46 17.83
C VAL A 222 11.28 -4.60 18.89
N ASN A 223 11.79 -5.22 19.96
CA ASN A 223 12.45 -4.51 21.05
C ASN A 223 13.90 -4.12 20.74
N ASP A 224 14.57 -4.83 19.82
CA ASP A 224 15.95 -4.55 19.42
C ASP A 224 16.08 -4.37 17.91
N THR A 225 15.90 -3.12 17.47
CA THR A 225 16.04 -2.74 16.05
C THR A 225 17.48 -2.37 15.67
N GLY A 226 18.30 -2.04 16.66
CA GLY A 226 19.62 -1.43 16.51
C GLY A 226 20.72 -2.45 16.23
N GLU A 227 20.72 -3.60 16.91
CA GLU A 227 21.74 -4.63 16.72
C GLU A 227 21.30 -5.65 15.66
N SER A 228 22.16 -5.95 14.69
CA SER A 228 21.88 -7.01 13.71
C SER A 228 22.11 -8.39 14.32
N VAL A 229 21.23 -8.81 15.24
CA VAL A 229 21.30 -10.12 15.88
C VAL A 229 21.23 -11.22 14.82
N PRO A 230 22.24 -12.10 14.70
CA PRO A 230 22.22 -13.16 13.70
C PRO A 230 21.18 -14.22 14.06
N ILE A 231 20.66 -14.93 13.05
CA ILE A 231 19.57 -15.90 13.25
C ILE A 231 19.96 -17.02 14.21
N GLU A 232 21.23 -17.38 14.27
CA GLU A 232 21.78 -18.39 15.18
C GLU A 232 21.59 -17.98 16.65
N ARG A 233 21.73 -16.70 16.97
CA ARG A 233 21.52 -16.17 18.32
C ARG A 233 20.05 -16.17 18.69
N LEU A 234 19.17 -15.78 17.77
CA LEU A 234 17.72 -15.88 17.97
C LEU A 234 17.30 -17.32 18.21
N ALA A 235 17.83 -18.26 17.41
CA ALA A 235 17.50 -19.68 17.52
C ALA A 235 17.97 -20.30 18.85
N GLN A 236 19.13 -19.87 19.35
CA GLN A 236 19.63 -20.24 20.69
C GLN A 236 18.71 -19.75 21.81
N GLN A 237 18.09 -18.58 21.68
CA GLN A 237 17.20 -18.04 22.72
C GLN A 237 15.85 -18.77 22.81
N VAL A 238 15.51 -19.56 21.79
CA VAL A 238 14.26 -20.33 21.72
C VAL A 238 14.49 -21.84 21.54
N ASP A 239 15.70 -22.31 21.85
CA ASP A 239 16.11 -23.72 21.88
C ASP A 239 15.78 -24.54 20.60
N ILE A 240 16.00 -23.93 19.43
CA ILE A 240 15.87 -24.63 18.13
C ILE A 240 17.06 -24.34 17.23
N SER A 241 17.24 -25.14 16.17
CA SER A 241 18.24 -24.85 15.15
C SER A 241 17.85 -23.64 14.32
N ALA A 242 18.84 -22.89 13.81
CA ALA A 242 18.61 -21.73 12.94
C ALA A 242 17.78 -22.07 11.69
N SER A 243 18.01 -23.25 11.10
CA SER A 243 17.23 -23.75 9.97
C SER A 243 15.76 -23.99 10.34
N ARG A 244 15.50 -24.61 11.50
CA ARG A 244 14.14 -24.82 11.99
C ARG A 244 13.45 -23.49 12.30
N LEU A 245 14.16 -22.55 12.92
CA LEU A 245 13.64 -21.21 13.17
C LEU A 245 13.25 -20.49 11.87
N ALA A 246 14.13 -20.49 10.86
CA ALA A 246 13.85 -19.85 9.57
C ALA A 246 12.59 -20.43 8.90
N HIS A 247 12.45 -21.76 8.92
CA HIS A 247 11.30 -22.43 8.34
C HIS A 247 10.01 -22.12 9.10
N LEU A 248 10.01 -22.30 10.42
CA LEU A 248 8.84 -22.09 11.27
C LEU A 248 8.39 -20.63 11.27
N PHE A 249 9.34 -19.69 11.28
CA PHE A 249 9.03 -18.26 11.20
C PHE A 249 8.37 -17.92 9.87
N LYS A 250 8.91 -18.40 8.73
CA LYS A 250 8.31 -18.15 7.42
C LYS A 250 6.93 -18.80 7.29
N GLU A 251 6.75 -19.98 7.87
CA GLU A 251 5.46 -20.69 7.88
C GLU A 251 4.38 -19.91 8.64
N GLN A 252 4.72 -19.34 9.80
CA GLN A 252 3.74 -18.68 10.67
C GLN A 252 3.56 -17.18 10.41
N VAL A 253 4.64 -16.48 10.05
CA VAL A 253 4.65 -15.03 9.78
C VAL A 253 4.49 -14.72 8.29
N GLY A 254 4.56 -15.74 7.42
CA GLY A 254 4.43 -15.62 5.97
C GLY A 254 5.67 -15.09 5.25
N ILE A 255 6.62 -14.47 5.96
CA ILE A 255 7.82 -13.87 5.37
C ILE A 255 9.11 -14.29 6.08
N PRO A 256 10.30 -14.22 5.42
CA PRO A 256 11.57 -14.47 6.07
C PRO A 256 11.90 -13.45 7.17
N ILE A 257 12.58 -13.89 8.23
CA ILE A 257 13.03 -13.05 9.37
C ILE A 257 13.75 -11.78 8.92
N ARG A 258 14.61 -11.87 7.90
CA ARG A 258 15.33 -10.71 7.36
C ARG A 258 14.37 -9.62 6.85
N MET A 259 13.32 -10.02 6.14
CA MET A 259 12.32 -9.08 5.60
C MET A 259 11.48 -8.48 6.71
N PHE A 260 11.12 -9.30 7.71
CA PHE A 260 10.41 -8.82 8.89
C PHE A 260 11.24 -7.78 9.64
N ARG A 261 12.53 -8.03 9.86
CA ARG A 261 13.45 -7.06 10.48
C ARG A 261 13.50 -5.75 9.69
N THR A 262 13.65 -5.82 8.37
CA THR A 262 13.62 -4.62 7.52
C THR A 262 12.32 -3.83 7.69
N TRP A 263 11.18 -4.53 7.73
CA TRP A 263 9.87 -3.92 7.96
C TRP A 263 9.78 -3.22 9.31
N ILE A 264 10.22 -3.88 10.40
CA ILE A 264 10.27 -3.25 11.73
C ILE A 264 11.16 -2.00 11.70
N ARG A 265 12.36 -2.06 11.10
CA ARG A 265 13.24 -0.88 11.01
C ARG A 265 12.60 0.28 10.25
N LEU A 266 11.87 0.02 9.17
CA LEU A 266 11.14 1.06 8.44
C LEU A 266 10.05 1.69 9.32
N LYS A 267 9.29 0.89 10.07
CA LYS A 267 8.29 1.38 11.03
C LYS A 267 8.94 2.21 12.15
N THR A 268 10.03 1.75 12.71
CA THR A 268 10.78 2.45 13.77
C THR A 268 11.37 3.77 13.26
N ALA A 269 11.88 3.80 12.03
CA ALA A 269 12.31 5.06 11.41
C ALA A 269 11.15 6.06 11.27
N ALA A 270 9.96 5.59 10.86
CA ALA A 270 8.75 6.41 10.78
C ALA A 270 8.31 6.93 12.17
N GLN A 271 8.43 6.12 13.22
CA GLN A 271 8.19 6.55 14.61
C GLN A 271 9.13 7.69 15.02
N TYR A 272 10.45 7.53 14.84
CA TYR A 272 11.42 8.59 15.15
C TYR A 272 11.19 9.87 14.34
N LEU A 273 10.75 9.75 13.08
CA LEU A 273 10.39 10.91 12.26
C LEU A 273 9.16 11.65 12.81
N SER A 274 8.18 10.92 13.33
CA SER A 274 7.00 11.51 13.98
C SER A 274 7.35 12.29 15.24
N GLU A 275 8.45 11.93 15.91
CA GLU A 275 9.01 12.62 17.08
C GLU A 275 9.86 13.85 16.69
N GLY A 276 9.97 14.17 15.41
CA GLY A 276 10.69 15.34 14.90
C GLY A 276 12.16 15.11 14.63
N MET A 277 12.66 13.87 14.66
CA MET A 277 14.05 13.58 14.30
C MET A 277 14.31 13.83 12.81
N LEU A 278 15.55 14.18 12.48
CA LEU A 278 15.97 14.30 11.09
C LEU A 278 15.99 12.91 10.42
N LEU A 279 15.71 12.87 9.11
CA LEU A 279 15.64 11.63 8.34
C LEU A 279 16.90 10.75 8.49
N THR A 280 18.07 11.39 8.49
CA THR A 280 19.36 10.71 8.63
C THR A 280 19.53 10.10 10.02
N GLU A 281 19.15 10.83 11.08
CA GLU A 281 19.22 10.35 12.47
C GLU A 281 18.20 9.24 12.72
N ALA A 282 16.95 9.40 12.27
CA ALA A 282 15.91 8.40 12.38
C ALA A 282 16.32 7.08 11.70
N ALA A 283 16.94 7.15 10.52
CA ALA A 283 17.48 5.97 9.83
C ALA A 283 18.57 5.26 10.65
N LEU A 284 19.54 6.00 11.18
CA LEU A 284 20.63 5.42 11.98
C LEU A 284 20.10 4.78 13.28
N ARG A 285 19.22 5.48 14.00
CA ARG A 285 18.61 4.96 15.24
C ARG A 285 17.71 3.75 15.00
N ALA A 286 17.08 3.67 13.83
CA ALA A 286 16.31 2.51 13.41
C ALA A 286 17.19 1.32 12.96
N GLY A 287 18.52 1.42 13.02
CA GLY A 287 19.44 0.34 12.71
C GLY A 287 19.78 0.18 11.22
N PHE A 288 19.57 1.22 10.41
CA PHE A 288 20.16 1.26 9.06
C PHE A 288 21.63 1.65 9.14
N TYR A 289 22.45 1.05 8.28
CA TYR A 289 23.89 1.34 8.22
C TYR A 289 24.20 2.82 7.93
N ASP A 290 23.49 3.40 6.96
CA ASP A 290 23.56 4.81 6.61
C ASP A 290 22.25 5.27 5.93
N SER A 291 22.21 6.55 5.57
CA SER A 291 21.05 7.16 4.91
C SER A 291 20.82 6.65 3.49
N ALA A 292 21.86 6.21 2.77
CA ALA A 292 21.72 5.66 1.42
C ALA A 292 21.08 4.27 1.46
N HIS A 293 21.53 3.43 2.39
CA HIS A 293 20.93 2.13 2.66
C HIS A 293 19.45 2.26 3.06
N PHE A 294 19.12 3.23 3.92
CA PHE A 294 17.73 3.53 4.25
C PHE A 294 16.93 3.99 3.02
N ALA A 295 17.41 4.97 2.27
CA ALA A 295 16.69 5.52 1.12
C ALA A 295 16.45 4.47 0.02
N ASN A 296 17.44 3.61 -0.25
CA ASN A 296 17.31 2.50 -1.19
C ASN A 296 16.30 1.48 -0.68
N THR A 297 16.41 1.06 0.59
CA THR A 297 15.47 0.11 1.19
C THR A 297 14.02 0.64 1.17
N PHE A 298 13.83 1.93 1.47
CA PHE A 298 12.53 2.59 1.43
C PHE A 298 11.97 2.61 0.00
N ARG A 299 12.80 2.95 -1.00
CA ARG A 299 12.41 2.93 -2.41
C ARG A 299 12.03 1.53 -2.89
N ASP A 300 12.84 0.53 -2.57
CA ASP A 300 12.58 -0.86 -2.95
C ASP A 300 11.28 -1.38 -2.32
N THR A 301 10.93 -0.87 -1.12
CA THR A 301 9.75 -1.28 -0.38
C THR A 301 8.47 -0.54 -0.79
N PHE A 302 8.55 0.76 -1.10
CA PHE A 302 7.38 1.62 -1.31
C PHE A 302 7.28 2.23 -2.72
N GLY A 303 8.27 2.02 -3.59
CA GLY A 303 8.27 2.53 -4.97
C GLY A 303 8.58 4.03 -5.09
N LEU A 304 9.02 4.68 -4.02
CA LEU A 304 9.36 6.10 -4.03
C LEU A 304 10.43 6.41 -2.97
N PRO A 305 11.19 7.50 -3.11
CA PRO A 305 12.16 7.88 -2.08
C PRO A 305 11.47 8.39 -0.81
N PRO A 306 12.12 8.27 0.36
CA PRO A 306 11.55 8.75 1.63
C PRO A 306 11.27 10.26 1.62
N SER A 307 12.02 11.05 0.84
CA SER A 307 11.79 12.49 0.69
C SER A 307 10.45 12.84 0.03
N ALA A 308 9.85 11.94 -0.76
CA ALA A 308 8.54 12.15 -1.35
C ALA A 308 7.40 12.07 -0.32
N VAL A 309 7.65 11.37 0.81
CA VAL A 309 6.71 11.23 1.94
C VAL A 309 7.06 12.23 3.05
N PHE A 310 8.31 12.22 3.51
CA PHE A 310 8.78 12.96 4.70
C PHE A 310 9.51 14.26 4.38
N GLY A 311 9.41 14.76 3.14
CA GLY A 311 10.05 16.00 2.74
C GLY A 311 9.51 17.21 3.50
N GLN A 312 10.38 18.18 3.82
CA GLN A 312 10.02 19.36 4.64
C GLN A 312 8.88 20.23 4.11
N GLN A 313 8.51 20.09 2.84
CA GLN A 313 7.41 20.84 2.23
C GLN A 313 6.03 20.20 2.44
N ARG A 314 5.96 18.99 3.01
CA ARG A 314 4.70 18.30 3.30
C ARG A 314 4.38 18.43 4.78
N ALA A 315 3.25 19.06 5.09
CA ALA A 315 2.69 18.94 6.42
C ALA A 315 2.17 17.49 6.57
N LEU A 316 2.69 16.77 7.56
CA LEU A 316 2.25 15.43 7.93
C LEU A 316 1.57 15.46 9.29
N LYS A 317 0.35 14.97 9.35
CA LYS A 317 -0.33 14.68 10.61
C LYS A 317 0.03 13.27 11.05
N TRP A 318 0.48 13.12 12.29
CA TRP A 318 0.84 11.83 12.86
C TRP A 318 -0.17 11.38 13.90
N PHE A 319 -0.52 10.10 13.87
CA PHE A 319 -1.16 9.41 14.96
C PHE A 319 -0.40 8.10 15.21
N ILE A 320 0.15 7.95 16.40
CA ILE A 320 0.80 6.70 16.80
C ILE A 320 0.13 6.26 18.08
N ALA A 321 -0.61 5.16 18.01
CA ALA A 321 -1.12 4.53 19.22
C ALA A 321 0.09 4.06 20.03
N SER A 322 0.17 4.51 21.30
CA SER A 322 1.16 4.01 22.23
C SER A 322 1.12 2.48 22.22
N ALA A 323 2.28 1.86 22.03
CA ALA A 323 2.44 0.43 22.20
C ALA A 323 2.20 0.09 23.68
N THR A 324 0.95 -0.05 24.09
CA THR A 324 0.68 -0.94 25.21
C THR A 324 1.14 -2.31 24.75
N ALA A 325 2.13 -2.87 25.46
CA ALA A 325 2.68 -4.22 25.31
C ALA A 325 1.63 -5.34 25.16
N ALA A 326 0.35 -5.02 25.41
CA ALA A 326 -0.81 -5.88 25.25
C ALA A 326 -1.22 -6.20 23.78
N ALA A 327 -0.76 -5.47 22.76
CA ALA A 327 -1.17 -5.76 21.37
C ALA A 327 -0.51 -7.01 20.75
N LEU A 328 0.61 -7.47 21.34
CA LEU A 328 1.31 -8.70 20.96
C LEU A 328 0.85 -9.92 21.77
N ALA A 329 -0.14 -9.76 22.67
CA ALA A 329 -0.76 -10.87 23.40
C ALA A 329 -1.64 -11.73 22.49
#